data_AF-A0A7J4B8Z4-F1
#
_entry.id   AF-A0A7J4B8Z4-F1
#
_cell.length_a   1.000
_cell.length_b   1.000
_cell.length_c   1.000
_cell.angle_alpha   90.00
_cell.angle_beta   90.00
_cell.angle_gamma   90.00
#
_symmetry.space_group_name_H-M   'P 1'
#
loop_
_entity.id
_entity.type
_entity.pdbx_description
1 polymer ?
#
loop_
_entity_poly.entity_id
_entity_poly.type
_entity_poly.pdbx_seq_one_letter_code
_entity_poly.pdbx_strand_id
1 'polypeptide(L)'
;MEITDILYEVLRSTVRLIPYLVIAVGIALLSILLAKLINKVIRWIVRVGNLEDLVKEVIPGGLRFSVATITIMIADMGIALLAITMIIRVLALATSDTYVELVTYVTRVVSVVIMLLVLMVALDILSKTVVFEKKVESLLFILLFFFGLSMIIDLTGLSPEMKSSLGWGVAIGVGLSLGIFTLWLLFSDMLEKRCSQAR
;
A
#
# COMPACT_ATOMS: atom_id res chain seq x y z
N MET A 1 20.29 38.79 -27.06
CA MET A 1 19.15 37.86 -27.13
C MET A 1 17.91 38.71 -26.92
N GLU A 2 17.11 38.90 -27.96
CA GLU A 2 15.97 39.82 -27.90
C GLU A 2 14.81 39.16 -27.12
N ILE A 3 14.01 39.96 -26.43
CA ILE A 3 12.85 39.48 -25.64
C ILE A 3 11.86 38.71 -26.53
N THR A 4 11.82 39.03 -27.83
CA THR A 4 11.06 38.37 -28.89
C THR A 4 11.49 36.92 -29.12
N ASP A 5 12.79 36.60 -29.03
CA ASP A 5 13.31 35.23 -29.21
C ASP A 5 12.89 34.32 -28.05
N ILE A 6 12.99 34.84 -26.82
CA ILE A 6 12.56 34.15 -25.61
C ILE A 6 11.05 33.90 -25.66
N LEU A 7 10.27 34.89 -26.09
CA LEU A 7 8.82 34.75 -26.22
C LEU A 7 8.45 33.70 -27.27
N TYR A 8 9.14 33.67 -28.41
CA TYR A 8 8.93 32.67 -29.46
C TYR A 8 9.27 31.25 -28.99
N GLU A 9 10.34 31.08 -28.22
CA GLU A 9 10.77 29.79 -27.70
C GLU A 9 9.82 29.26 -26.62
N VAL A 10 9.30 30.13 -25.76
CA VAL A 10 8.23 29.81 -24.79
C VAL A 10 6.91 29.48 -25.49
N LEU A 11 6.53 30.23 -26.53
CA LEU A 11 5.30 29.97 -27.28
C LEU A 11 5.38 28.62 -28.01
N ARG A 12 6.53 28.32 -28.63
CA ARG A 12 6.76 27.08 -29.36
C ARG A 12 6.80 25.86 -28.46
N SER A 13 7.39 25.97 -27.27
CA SER A 13 7.38 24.90 -26.26
C SER A 13 5.98 24.67 -25.70
N THR A 14 5.20 25.73 -25.46
CA THR A 14 3.81 25.62 -25.00
C THR A 14 2.90 24.96 -26.05
N VAL A 15 3.02 25.35 -27.33
CA VAL A 15 2.21 24.77 -28.41
C VAL A 15 2.52 23.28 -28.62
N ARG A 16 3.78 22.86 -28.41
CA ARG A 16 4.16 21.44 -28.47
C ARG A 16 3.51 20.59 -27.38
N LEU A 17 3.17 21.17 -26.22
CA LEU A 17 2.54 20.46 -25.10
C LEU A 17 1.04 20.20 -25.31
N ILE A 18 0.36 21.02 -26.13
CA ILE A 18 -1.08 20.91 -26.39
C ILE A 18 -1.55 19.49 -26.76
N PRO A 19 -0.97 18.79 -27.76
CA PRO A 19 -1.41 17.44 -28.11
C PRO A 19 -1.25 16.43 -26.96
N TYR A 20 -0.19 16.55 -26.15
CA TYR A 20 0.06 15.66 -25.01
C TYR A 20 -0.94 15.92 -23.87
N LEU A 21 -1.32 17.18 -23.63
CA LEU A 21 -2.38 17.52 -22.68
C LEU A 21 -3.72 16.94 -23.10
N VAL A 22 -4.07 16.99 -24.39
CA VAL A 22 -5.30 16.38 -24.91
C VAL A 22 -5.31 14.87 -24.67
N ILE A 23 -4.20 14.18 -24.94
CA ILE A 23 -4.07 12.73 -24.69
C ILE A 23 -4.14 12.43 -23.19
N ALA A 24 -3.48 13.22 -22.34
CA ALA A 24 -3.50 13.06 -20.89
C ALA A 24 -4.93 13.20 -20.32
N VAL A 25 -5.68 14.20 -20.78
CA VAL A 25 -7.10 14.37 -20.43
C VAL A 25 -7.92 13.17 -20.93
N GLY A 26 -7.65 12.69 -22.15
CA GLY A 26 -8.28 11.49 -22.70
C GLY A 26 -8.05 10.25 -21.82
N ILE A 27 -6.82 10.03 -21.35
CA ILE A 27 -6.46 8.96 -20.42
C ILE A 27 -7.23 9.09 -19.11
N ALA A 28 -7.30 10.31 -18.53
CA ALA A 28 -8.04 10.55 -17.30
C ALA A 28 -9.55 10.26 -17.45
N LEU A 29 -10.14 10.65 -18.58
CA LEU A 29 -11.55 10.36 -18.85
C LEU A 29 -11.81 8.86 -19.04
N LEU A 30 -10.94 8.18 -19.79
CA LEU A 30 -11.01 6.74 -20.00
C LEU A 30 -10.84 5.96 -18.69
N SER A 31 -9.94 6.39 -17.81
CA SER A 31 -9.73 5.72 -16.52
C SER A 31 -10.94 5.85 -15.60
N ILE A 32 -11.61 7.01 -15.56
CA ILE A 32 -12.88 7.18 -14.82
C ILE A 32 -13.97 6.26 -15.39
N LEU A 33 -14.04 6.12 -16.72
CA LEU A 33 -15.01 5.25 -17.37
C LEU A 33 -14.74 3.77 -17.06
N LEU A 34 -13.47 3.36 -17.11
CA LEU A 34 -13.03 2.02 -16.71
C LEU A 34 -13.31 1.74 -15.24
N ALA A 35 -13.03 2.68 -14.34
CA ALA A 35 -13.35 2.56 -12.91
C ALA A 35 -14.84 2.32 -12.70
N LYS A 36 -15.73 3.10 -13.34
CA LYS A 36 -17.17 2.88 -13.26
C LYS A 36 -17.60 1.50 -13.78
N LEU A 37 -17.02 1.05 -14.90
CA LEU A 37 -17.32 -0.25 -15.49
C LEU A 37 -16.88 -1.39 -14.58
N ILE A 38 -15.64 -1.35 -14.10
CA ILE A 38 -15.06 -2.35 -13.20
C ILE A 38 -15.83 -2.38 -11.88
N ASN A 39 -16.17 -1.23 -11.30
CA ASN A 39 -16.96 -1.16 -10.07
C ASN A 39 -18.37 -1.73 -10.25
N LYS A 40 -18.95 -1.67 -11.45
CA LYS A 40 -20.22 -2.35 -11.76
C LYS A 40 -20.03 -3.87 -11.81
N VAL A 41 -18.98 -4.34 -12.47
CA VAL A 41 -18.64 -5.77 -12.57
C VAL A 41 -18.32 -6.37 -11.20
N ILE A 42 -17.48 -5.72 -10.39
CA ILE A 42 -17.14 -6.18 -9.04
C ILE A 42 -18.40 -6.32 -8.18
N ARG A 43 -19.26 -5.30 -8.16
CA ARG A 43 -20.53 -5.37 -7.41
C ARG A 43 -21.44 -6.49 -7.90
N TRP A 44 -21.47 -6.73 -9.21
CA TRP A 44 -22.24 -7.83 -9.79
C TRP A 44 -21.67 -9.19 -9.36
N ILE A 45 -20.35 -9.40 -9.47
CA ILE A 45 -19.68 -10.65 -9.08
C ILE A 45 -19.88 -10.93 -7.58
N VAL A 46 -19.63 -9.94 -6.72
CA VAL A 46 -19.77 -10.10 -5.27
C VAL A 46 -21.20 -10.49 -4.89
N ARG A 47 -22.20 -9.87 -5.55
CA ARG A 47 -23.62 -10.15 -5.30
C ARG A 47 -24.06 -11.51 -5.85
N VAL A 48 -23.67 -11.86 -7.08
CA VAL A 48 -24.06 -13.13 -7.71
C VAL A 48 -23.39 -14.32 -7.03
N GLY A 49 -22.14 -14.16 -6.61
CA GLY A 49 -21.38 -15.20 -5.93
C GLY A 49 -21.64 -15.31 -4.43
N ASN A 50 -22.49 -14.46 -3.84
CA ASN A 50 -22.66 -14.32 -2.39
C ASN A 50 -21.32 -14.32 -1.64
N LEU A 51 -20.32 -13.61 -2.18
CA LEU A 51 -18.95 -13.65 -1.65
C LEU A 51 -18.87 -13.13 -0.21
N GLU A 52 -19.84 -12.31 0.20
CA GLU A 52 -19.95 -11.87 1.59
C GLU A 52 -20.26 -13.02 2.55
N ASP A 53 -21.08 -13.99 2.13
CA ASP A 53 -21.47 -15.11 2.98
C ASP A 53 -20.36 -16.17 3.02
N LEU A 54 -19.68 -16.42 1.90
CA LEU A 54 -18.46 -17.25 1.88
C LEU A 54 -17.37 -16.70 2.81
N VAL A 55 -17.21 -15.38 2.86
CA VAL A 55 -16.26 -14.74 3.77
C VAL A 55 -16.68 -14.89 5.23
N LYS A 56 -17.98 -14.80 5.55
CA LYS A 56 -18.48 -15.02 6.91
C LYS A 56 -18.33 -16.46 7.38
N GLU A 57 -18.39 -17.43 6.45
CA GLU A 57 -18.19 -18.85 6.76
C GLU A 57 -16.75 -19.15 7.18
N VAL A 58 -15.78 -18.45 6.58
CA VAL A 58 -14.35 -18.62 6.89
C VAL A 58 -13.86 -17.71 8.02
N ILE A 59 -14.40 -16.48 8.12
CA ILE A 59 -13.93 -15.45 9.06
C ILE A 59 -15.03 -15.15 10.09
N PRO A 60 -14.82 -15.49 11.37
CA PRO A 60 -15.79 -15.22 12.44
C PRO A 60 -16.14 -13.73 12.53
N GLY A 61 -17.43 -13.40 12.40
CA GLY A 61 -17.91 -12.01 12.42
C GLY A 61 -17.71 -11.22 11.12
N GLY A 62 -17.19 -11.85 10.06
CA GLY A 62 -16.97 -11.23 8.75
C GLY A 62 -15.88 -10.16 8.73
N LEU A 63 -15.67 -9.52 7.57
CA LEU A 63 -14.73 -8.41 7.42
C LEU A 63 -15.34 -7.10 7.95
N ARG A 64 -14.49 -6.19 8.47
CA ARG A 64 -14.95 -4.85 8.91
C ARG A 64 -15.58 -4.03 7.79
N PHE A 65 -15.10 -4.21 6.56
CA PHE A 65 -15.64 -3.58 5.35
C PHE A 65 -16.18 -4.67 4.42
N SER A 66 -17.19 -4.33 3.61
CA SER A 66 -17.73 -5.30 2.63
C SER A 66 -16.64 -5.73 1.64
N VAL A 67 -16.72 -6.99 1.20
CA VAL A 67 -15.80 -7.54 0.19
C VAL A 67 -15.82 -6.64 -1.05
N ALA A 68 -17.02 -6.22 -1.48
CA ALA A 68 -17.17 -5.30 -2.59
C ALA A 68 -16.43 -3.97 -2.37
N THR A 69 -16.55 -3.35 -1.20
CA THR A 69 -15.88 -2.07 -0.91
C THR A 69 -14.36 -2.22 -0.96
N ILE A 70 -13.81 -3.25 -0.33
CA ILE A 70 -12.35 -3.49 -0.33
C ILE A 70 -11.87 -3.73 -1.77
N THR A 71 -12.53 -4.60 -2.52
CA THR A 71 -12.15 -4.91 -3.91
C THR A 71 -12.27 -3.69 -4.81
N ILE A 72 -13.32 -2.88 -4.65
CA ILE A 72 -13.49 -1.62 -5.40
C ILE A 72 -12.38 -0.63 -5.07
N MET A 73 -12.05 -0.42 -3.79
CA MET A 73 -10.98 0.49 -3.40
C MET A 73 -9.63 0.09 -4.02
N ILE A 74 -9.30 -1.21 -3.96
CA ILE A 74 -8.07 -1.74 -4.57
C ILE A 74 -8.07 -1.53 -6.08
N ALA A 75 -9.20 -1.84 -6.75
CA ALA A 75 -9.33 -1.66 -8.19
C ALA A 75 -9.22 -0.18 -8.61
N ASP A 76 -9.92 0.72 -7.93
CA ASP A 76 -9.91 2.16 -8.22
C ASP A 76 -8.50 2.76 -7.99
N MET A 77 -7.79 2.33 -6.94
CA MET A 77 -6.39 2.72 -6.74
C MET A 77 -5.48 2.23 -7.87
N GLY A 78 -5.65 0.98 -8.31
CA GLY A 78 -4.89 0.43 -9.44
C GLY A 78 -5.15 1.20 -10.73
N ILE A 79 -6.41 1.51 -11.03
CA ILE A 79 -6.81 2.28 -12.22
C ILE A 79 -6.27 3.71 -12.16
N ALA A 80 -6.39 4.38 -11.00
CA ALA A 80 -5.84 5.71 -10.80
C ALA A 80 -4.33 5.73 -11.01
N LEU A 81 -3.61 4.72 -10.51
CA LEU A 81 -2.17 4.59 -10.74
C LEU A 81 -1.84 4.42 -12.22
N LEU A 82 -2.51 3.50 -12.90
CA LEU A 82 -2.28 3.27 -14.32
C LEU A 82 -2.53 4.55 -15.12
N ALA A 83 -3.58 5.30 -14.78
CA ALA A 83 -3.86 6.59 -15.39
C ALA A 83 -2.73 7.61 -15.13
N ILE A 84 -2.30 7.76 -13.89
CA ILE A 84 -1.21 8.68 -13.52
C ILE A 84 0.09 8.31 -14.25
N THR A 85 0.46 7.04 -14.28
CA THR A 85 1.68 6.57 -14.95
C THR A 85 1.60 6.76 -16.46
N MET A 86 0.45 6.51 -17.09
CA MET A 86 0.24 6.78 -18.51
C MET A 86 0.29 8.29 -18.80
N ILE A 87 -0.34 9.13 -17.97
CA ILE A 87 -0.29 10.59 -18.11
C ILE A 87 1.15 11.10 -18.00
N ILE A 88 1.89 10.66 -16.98
CA ILE A 88 3.31 11.02 -16.81
C ILE A 88 4.11 10.60 -18.04
N ARG A 89 3.91 9.37 -18.56
CA ARG A 89 4.60 8.91 -19.78
C ARG A 89 4.28 9.77 -20.99
N VAL A 90 3.01 10.09 -21.22
CA VAL A 90 2.60 10.95 -22.34
C VAL A 90 3.23 12.34 -22.23
N LEU A 91 3.22 12.94 -21.03
CA LEU A 91 3.85 14.24 -20.80
C LEU A 91 5.38 14.17 -20.88
N ALA A 92 5.97 13.02 -20.55
CA ALA A 92 7.41 12.76 -20.70
C ALA A 92 7.84 12.70 -22.17
N LEU A 93 6.98 12.23 -23.10
CA LEU A 93 7.32 12.30 -24.53
C LEU A 93 7.49 13.76 -25.02
N ALA A 94 6.95 14.74 -24.28
CA ALA A 94 7.05 16.15 -24.64
C ALA A 94 8.32 16.85 -24.07
N THR A 95 9.02 16.24 -23.11
CA THR A 95 10.04 16.92 -22.28
C THR A 95 11.17 15.95 -21.89
N SER A 96 12.43 16.41 -21.80
CA SER A 96 13.63 15.55 -21.67
C SER A 96 13.74 14.66 -20.40
N ASP A 97 14.49 13.56 -20.53
CA ASP A 97 14.87 12.40 -19.68
C ASP A 97 14.68 12.36 -18.13
N THR A 98 14.32 13.43 -17.42
CA THR A 98 14.12 13.43 -15.95
C THR A 98 12.86 12.64 -15.50
N TYR A 99 12.08 12.10 -16.42
CA TYR A 99 10.79 11.47 -16.15
C TYR A 99 10.86 10.02 -15.66
N VAL A 100 11.96 9.31 -15.94
CA VAL A 100 12.12 7.90 -15.53
C VAL A 100 12.11 7.80 -13.99
N GLU A 101 12.69 8.77 -13.30
CA GLU A 101 12.73 8.82 -11.84
C GLU A 101 11.34 9.06 -11.23
N LEU A 102 10.55 9.98 -11.80
CA LEU A 102 9.19 10.29 -11.33
C LEU A 102 8.25 9.08 -11.50
N VAL A 103 8.31 8.39 -12.65
CA VAL A 103 7.51 7.18 -12.88
C VAL A 103 7.89 6.09 -11.89
N THR A 104 9.19 5.87 -11.67
CA THR A 104 9.70 4.85 -10.75
C THR A 104 9.36 5.16 -9.29
N TYR A 105 9.28 6.43 -8.92
CA TYR A 105 8.83 6.84 -7.59
C TYR A 105 7.33 6.57 -7.42
N VAL A 106 6.50 7.00 -8.36
CA VAL A 106 5.04 6.80 -8.31
C VAL A 106 4.65 5.32 -8.25
N THR A 107 5.31 4.46 -9.03
CA THR A 107 5.05 3.00 -8.97
C THR A 107 5.46 2.41 -7.62
N ARG A 108 6.58 2.85 -7.04
CA ARG A 108 6.99 2.45 -5.68
C ARG A 108 5.98 2.88 -4.62
N VAL A 109 5.48 4.13 -4.67
CA VAL A 109 4.42 4.62 -3.77
C VAL A 109 3.24 3.67 -3.76
N VAL A 110 2.74 3.28 -4.94
CA VAL A 110 1.54 2.45 -4.98
C VAL A 110 1.79 1.02 -4.58
N SER A 111 2.94 0.43 -4.90
CA SER A 111 3.31 -0.88 -4.38
C SER A 111 3.26 -0.91 -2.85
N VAL A 112 3.79 0.14 -2.21
CA VAL A 112 3.77 0.27 -0.74
C VAL A 112 2.34 0.46 -0.22
N VAL A 113 1.55 1.33 -0.82
CA VAL A 113 0.15 1.57 -0.39
C VAL A 113 -0.70 0.32 -0.52
N ILE A 114 -0.62 -0.41 -1.64
CA ILE A 114 -1.34 -1.68 -1.83
C ILE A 114 -0.93 -2.67 -0.76
N MET A 115 0.37 -2.79 -0.50
CA MET A 115 0.85 -3.78 0.45
C MET A 115 0.48 -3.43 1.90
N LEU A 116 0.43 -2.14 2.26
CA LEU A 116 -0.11 -1.70 3.55
C LEU A 116 -1.60 -2.04 3.69
N LEU A 117 -2.41 -1.87 2.64
CA LEU A 117 -3.82 -2.27 2.66
C LEU A 117 -3.97 -3.78 2.84
N VAL A 118 -3.19 -4.57 2.10
CA VAL A 118 -3.17 -6.03 2.25
C VAL A 118 -2.78 -6.43 3.67
N LEU A 119 -1.74 -5.78 4.24
CA LEU A 119 -1.30 -6.00 5.61
C LEU A 119 -2.42 -5.71 6.61
N MET A 120 -3.17 -4.62 6.40
CA MET A 120 -4.27 -4.21 7.26
C MET A 120 -5.46 -5.19 7.20
N VAL A 121 -5.78 -5.69 6.00
CA VAL A 121 -6.81 -6.72 5.82
C VAL A 121 -6.39 -8.04 6.45
N ALA A 122 -5.14 -8.46 6.23
CA ALA A 122 -4.58 -9.65 6.88
C ALA A 122 -4.65 -9.55 8.40
N LEU A 123 -4.37 -8.37 8.96
CA LEU A 123 -4.52 -8.06 10.37
C LEU A 123 -5.95 -8.24 10.89
N ASP A 124 -6.93 -7.66 10.20
CA ASP A 124 -8.36 -7.77 10.59
C ASP A 124 -8.78 -9.25 10.59
N ILE A 125 -8.42 -10.00 9.55
CA ILE A 125 -8.70 -11.43 9.44
C ILE A 125 -8.04 -12.22 10.58
N LEU A 126 -6.74 -11.98 10.81
CA LEU A 126 -5.96 -12.69 11.81
C LEU A 126 -6.52 -12.47 13.21
N SER A 127 -6.89 -11.22 13.55
CA SER A 127 -7.47 -10.86 14.85
C SER A 127 -8.82 -11.53 15.14
N LYS A 128 -9.56 -11.92 14.09
CA LYS A 128 -10.90 -12.51 14.22
C LYS A 128 -10.91 -14.03 14.10
N THR A 129 -10.01 -14.57 13.29
CA THR A 129 -10.00 -16.00 12.93
C THR A 129 -9.30 -16.84 13.98
N VAL A 130 -8.24 -16.30 14.59
CA VAL A 130 -7.47 -17.02 15.58
C VAL A 130 -7.77 -16.43 16.95
N VAL A 131 -8.25 -17.28 17.86
CA VAL A 131 -8.35 -16.95 19.29
C VAL A 131 -6.94 -16.91 19.85
N PHE A 132 -6.25 -15.80 19.62
CA PHE A 132 -4.96 -15.56 20.25
C PHE A 132 -5.19 -15.26 21.73
N GLU A 133 -4.29 -15.77 22.57
CA GLU A 133 -4.08 -15.09 23.83
C GLU A 133 -3.70 -13.63 23.53
N LYS A 134 -4.27 -12.67 24.26
CA LYS A 134 -3.97 -11.22 24.12
C LYS A 134 -2.47 -10.90 23.96
N LYS A 135 -1.62 -11.76 24.51
CA LYS A 135 -0.16 -11.66 24.49
C LYS A 135 0.44 -11.97 23.11
N VAL A 136 -0.07 -13.00 22.41
CA VAL A 136 0.34 -13.34 21.04
C VAL A 136 -0.19 -12.29 20.06
N GLU A 137 -1.41 -11.82 20.28
CA GLU A 137 -2.03 -10.73 19.50
C GLU A 137 -1.15 -9.46 19.54
N SER A 138 -0.68 -9.07 20.73
CA SER A 138 0.22 -7.93 20.91
C SER A 138 1.52 -8.07 20.12
N LEU A 139 2.16 -9.24 20.14
CA LEU A 139 3.37 -9.48 19.34
C LEU A 139 3.10 -9.32 17.85
N LEU A 140 2.01 -9.89 17.35
CA LEU A 140 1.64 -9.79 15.94
C LEU A 140 1.46 -8.33 15.53
N PHE A 141 0.77 -7.52 16.33
CA PHE A 141 0.65 -6.07 16.08
C PHE A 141 2.01 -5.36 16.02
N ILE A 142 2.93 -5.68 16.93
CA ILE A 142 4.28 -5.13 16.93
C ILE A 142 5.04 -5.52 15.65
N LEU A 143 4.98 -6.80 15.25
CA LEU A 143 5.62 -7.27 14.02
C LEU A 143 5.04 -6.57 12.79
N LEU A 144 3.72 -6.41 12.74
CA LEU A 144 3.02 -5.76 11.63
C LEU A 144 3.33 -4.27 11.55
N PHE A 145 3.53 -3.60 12.70
CA PHE A 145 4.07 -2.25 12.75
C PHE A 145 5.47 -2.19 12.13
N PHE A 146 6.38 -3.11 12.47
CA PHE A 146 7.72 -3.16 11.88
C PHE A 146 7.70 -3.46 10.37
N PHE A 147 6.81 -4.33 9.90
CA PHE A 147 6.60 -4.57 8.48
C PHE A 147 6.11 -3.31 7.75
N GLY A 148 5.12 -2.61 8.31
CA GLY A 148 4.65 -1.34 7.76
C GLY A 148 5.75 -0.27 7.72
N LEU A 149 6.53 -0.18 8.80
CA LEU A 149 7.67 0.75 8.87
C LEU A 149 8.73 0.43 7.82
N SER A 150 9.06 -0.85 7.59
CA SER A 150 9.99 -1.28 6.55
C SER A 150 9.54 -0.83 5.15
N MET A 151 8.25 -0.94 4.85
CA MET A 151 7.69 -0.48 3.57
C MET A 151 7.74 1.03 3.42
N ILE A 152 7.51 1.78 4.50
CA ILE A 152 7.64 3.25 4.49
C ILE A 152 9.10 3.65 4.24
N ILE A 153 10.07 2.99 4.88
CA ILE A 153 11.50 3.26 4.66
C ILE A 153 11.87 3.09 3.19
N ASP A 154 11.37 2.05 2.53
CA ASP A 154 11.63 1.83 1.09
C ASP A 154 11.13 2.99 0.23
N LEU A 155 9.98 3.56 0.60
CA LEU A 155 9.36 4.68 -0.11
C LEU A 155 10.11 6.01 0.05
N THR A 156 10.77 6.22 1.18
CA THR A 156 11.42 7.50 1.46
C THR A 156 12.57 7.78 0.48
N GLY A 157 12.78 9.04 0.13
CA GLY A 157 13.91 9.50 -0.68
C GLY A 157 15.22 9.62 0.13
N LEU A 158 15.40 8.79 1.15
CA LEU A 158 16.60 8.79 1.99
C LEU A 158 17.81 8.22 1.24
N SER A 159 19.01 8.60 1.68
CA SER A 159 20.25 8.06 1.14
C SER A 159 20.33 6.53 1.37
N PRO A 160 21.05 5.77 0.52
CA PRO A 160 21.21 4.32 0.69
C PRO A 160 21.73 3.93 2.08
N GLU A 161 22.64 4.73 2.65
CA GLU A 161 23.22 4.50 3.97
C GLU A 161 22.17 4.67 5.08
N MET A 162 21.31 5.69 4.98
CA MET A 162 20.21 5.89 5.91
C MET A 162 19.18 4.76 5.81
N LYS A 163 18.84 4.32 4.60
CA LYS A 163 17.92 3.18 4.39
C LYS A 163 18.47 1.90 4.99
N SER A 164 19.75 1.61 4.75
CA SER A 164 20.42 0.45 5.34
C SER A 164 20.39 0.50 6.86
N SER A 165 20.74 1.65 7.45
CA SER A 165 20.76 1.83 8.91
C SER A 165 19.38 1.67 9.55
N LEU A 166 18.34 2.24 8.93
CA LEU A 166 16.95 2.07 9.35
C LEU A 166 16.48 0.61 9.18
N GLY A 167 16.85 -0.03 8.07
CA GLY A 167 16.57 -1.46 7.83
C GLY A 167 17.17 -2.35 8.91
N TRP A 168 18.43 -2.10 9.29
CA TRP A 168 19.08 -2.76 10.44
C TRP A 168 18.33 -2.49 11.74
N GLY A 169 17.92 -1.24 11.99
CA GLY A 169 17.12 -0.88 13.17
C GLY A 169 15.80 -1.66 13.24
N VAL A 170 15.09 -1.79 12.12
CA VAL A 170 13.86 -2.60 12.02
C VAL A 170 14.15 -4.07 12.28
N ALA A 171 15.19 -4.64 11.67
CA ALA A 171 15.57 -6.03 11.86
C ALA A 171 15.92 -6.35 13.33
N ILE A 172 16.67 -5.45 13.99
CA ILE A 172 16.99 -5.55 15.41
C ILE A 172 15.71 -5.46 16.26
N GLY A 173 14.82 -4.52 15.96
CA GLY A 173 13.54 -4.36 16.66
C GLY A 173 12.66 -5.61 16.57
N VAL A 174 12.56 -6.21 15.38
CA VAL A 174 11.86 -7.48 15.16
C VAL A 174 12.52 -8.61 15.94
N GLY A 175 13.85 -8.75 15.86
CA GLY A 175 14.61 -9.79 16.57
C GLY A 175 14.47 -9.69 18.09
N LEU A 176 14.56 -8.49 18.65
CA LEU A 176 14.35 -8.25 20.08
C LEU A 176 12.91 -8.56 20.51
N SER A 177 11.92 -8.13 19.72
CA SER A 177 10.51 -8.41 20.01
C SER A 177 10.24 -9.91 20.05
N LEU A 178 10.77 -10.67 19.08
CA LEU A 178 10.69 -12.13 19.05
C LEU A 178 11.44 -12.78 20.22
N GLY A 179 12.66 -12.31 20.53
CA GLY A 179 13.47 -12.84 21.61
C GLY A 179 12.83 -12.65 22.99
N ILE A 180 12.36 -11.44 23.29
CA ILE A 180 11.65 -11.11 24.54
C ILE A 180 10.36 -11.93 24.64
N PHE A 181 9.60 -12.02 23.55
CA PHE A 181 8.38 -12.82 23.52
C PHE A 181 8.66 -14.30 23.76
N THR A 182 9.69 -14.87 23.13
CA THR A 182 10.05 -16.28 23.28
C THR A 182 10.51 -16.59 24.70
N LEU A 183 11.35 -15.74 25.30
CA LEU A 183 11.74 -15.85 26.70
C LEU A 183 10.52 -15.79 27.61
N TRP A 184 9.67 -14.79 27.40
CA TRP A 184 8.46 -14.62 28.20
C TRP A 184 7.52 -15.83 28.08
N LEU A 185 7.32 -16.37 26.87
CA LEU A 185 6.50 -17.56 26.61
C LEU A 185 7.04 -18.79 27.36
N LEU A 186 8.34 -19.08 27.22
CA LEU A 186 9.01 -20.23 27.85
C LEU A 186 9.01 -20.16 29.39
N PHE A 187 9.18 -18.96 29.95
CA PHE A 187 9.30 -18.78 31.39
C PHE A 187 7.99 -18.44 32.11
N SER A 188 6.90 -18.17 31.37
CA SER A 188 5.58 -17.87 31.95
C SER A 188 5.07 -18.98 32.88
N ASP A 189 5.16 -20.23 32.45
CA ASP A 189 4.77 -21.41 33.23
C ASP A 189 5.64 -21.62 34.49
N MET A 190 6.94 -21.30 34.41
CA MET A 190 7.85 -21.42 35.55
C MET A 190 7.59 -20.37 36.63
N LEU A 191 7.27 -19.14 36.21
CA LEU A 191 6.94 -18.04 37.13
C LEU A 191 5.60 -18.27 37.83
N GLU A 192 4.60 -18.80 37.13
CA GLU A 192 3.30 -19.16 37.72
C GLU A 192 3.43 -20.26 38.78
N LYS A 193 4.20 -21.33 38.50
CA LYS A 193 4.43 -22.40 39.47
C LYS A 193 5.10 -21.90 40.75
N ARG A 194 6.11 -21.04 40.64
CA ARG A 194 6.80 -20.49 41.82
C ARG A 194 5.95 -19.51 42.62
N CYS A 195 5.09 -18.72 41.98
CA CYS A 195 4.15 -17.86 42.70
C CYS A 195 3.04 -18.64 43.41
N SER A 196 2.59 -19.78 42.85
CA SER A 196 1.57 -20.63 43.50
C SER A 196 2.09 -21.38 44.74
N GLN A 197 3.39 -21.72 44.78
CA GLN A 197 4.04 -22.37 45.93
C GLN A 197 4.43 -21.39 47.05
N ALA A 198 4.43 -20.09 46.78
CA ALA A 198 4.75 -19.05 47.75
C ALA A 198 3.51 -18.48 48.47
N ARG A 199 2.34 -19.10 48.25
CA ARG A 199 1.04 -18.75 48.84
C ARG A 199 0.50 -19.94 49.63
#